data_AF-A0A1I2SU18-F1
#
_entry.id   AF-A0A1I2SU18-F1
#
_cell.length_a   1.000
_cell.length_b   1.000
_cell.length_c   1.000
_cell.angle_alpha   90.00
_cell.angle_beta   90.00
_cell.angle_gamma   90.00
#
_symmetry.space_group_name_H-M   'P 1'
#
loop_
_entity.id
_entity.type
_entity.pdbx_description
1 polymer ?
#
loop_
_entity_poly.entity_id
_entity_poly.type
_entity_poly.pdbx_seq_one_letter_code
_entity_poly.pdbx_strand_id
1 'polypeptide(L)'
;MKNTSSSFLPFRPKELLLPALLGASLPLAWLLFIILTKGDLFETWMYYPLIIIPLGGSAGGIFFFLMGFKWFPKGNQKLVAVIFSTILYFVAIWISAVMAFAVTGHWN
;
A
#
# COMPACT_ATOMS: atom_id res chain seq x y z
N MET A 1 27.87 20.37 -23.72
CA MET A 1 27.97 19.82 -22.35
C MET A 1 26.58 19.33 -21.93
N LYS A 2 26.40 18.02 -21.67
CA LYS A 2 25.12 17.48 -21.17
C LYS A 2 25.07 17.71 -19.65
N ASN A 3 24.17 18.57 -19.18
CA ASN A 3 23.89 18.73 -17.76
C ASN A 3 23.34 17.41 -17.23
N THR A 4 24.15 16.71 -16.44
CA THR A 4 23.76 15.47 -15.79
C THR A 4 23.16 15.87 -14.46
N SER A 5 21.86 16.14 -14.44
CA SER A 5 21.12 16.35 -13.20
C SER A 5 21.13 15.04 -12.42
N SER A 6 21.99 14.97 -11.40
CA SER A 6 22.05 13.88 -10.44
C SER A 6 20.72 13.85 -9.67
N SER A 7 19.79 13.01 -10.11
CA SER A 7 18.59 12.72 -9.33
C SER A 7 19.02 12.06 -8.01
N PHE A 8 18.74 12.72 -6.89
CA PHE A 8 19.05 12.22 -5.53
C PHE A 8 18.42 10.86 -5.22
N LEU A 9 17.39 10.47 -5.96
CA LEU A 9 16.73 9.18 -5.82
C LEU A 9 17.18 8.24 -6.95
N PRO A 10 17.61 7.00 -6.64
CA PRO A 10 17.93 5.99 -7.65
C PRO A 10 16.68 5.47 -8.38
N PHE A 11 15.50 6.03 -8.11
CA PHE A 11 14.21 5.61 -8.64
C PHE A 11 13.46 6.78 -9.29
N ARG A 12 12.79 6.50 -10.40
CA ARG A 12 11.86 7.44 -11.02
C ARG A 12 10.51 7.34 -10.28
N PRO A 13 9.96 8.42 -9.72
CA PRO A 13 8.68 8.38 -8.99
C PRO A 13 7.53 7.75 -9.80
N LYS A 14 7.55 7.94 -11.13
CA LYS A 14 6.58 7.34 -12.06
C LYS A 14 6.57 5.80 -12.02
N GLU A 15 7.69 5.15 -11.71
CA GLU A 15 7.78 3.69 -11.62
C GLU A 15 7.15 3.14 -10.34
N LEU A 16 7.03 3.97 -9.29
CA LEU A 16 6.44 3.58 -8.00
C LEU A 16 4.95 3.87 -7.93
N LEU A 17 4.45 4.77 -8.78
CA LEU A 17 3.07 5.19 -8.81
C LEU A 17 2.12 4.02 -9.12
N LEU A 18 2.41 3.23 -10.15
CA LEU A 18 1.57 2.09 -10.50
C LEU A 18 1.52 1.02 -9.39
N PRO A 19 2.65 0.55 -8.82
CA PRO A 19 2.65 -0.34 -7.66
C PRO A 19 1.89 0.22 -6.46
N ALA A 20 2.02 1.52 -6.18
CA ALA A 20 1.31 2.17 -5.08
C ALA A 20 -0.22 2.12 -5.30
N LEU A 21 -0.68 2.49 -6.48
CA LEU A 21 -2.12 2.46 -6.82
C LEU A 21 -2.68 1.03 -6.78
N LEU A 22 -1.94 0.06 -7.29
CA LEU A 22 -2.34 -1.35 -7.23
C LEU A 22 -2.34 -1.87 -5.78
N GLY A 23 -1.39 -1.45 -4.96
CA GLY A 23 -1.36 -1.80 -3.54
C GLY A 23 -2.52 -1.19 -2.75
N ALA A 24 -2.92 0.05 -3.07
CA ALA A 24 -4.06 0.73 -2.46
C ALA A 24 -5.42 0.19 -2.91
N SER A 25 -5.54 -0.31 -4.14
CA SER A 25 -6.82 -0.59 -4.77
C SER A 25 -7.63 -1.65 -4.02
N LEU A 26 -6.98 -2.72 -3.56
CA LEU A 26 -7.64 -3.81 -2.86
C LEU A 26 -8.28 -3.37 -1.52
N PRO A 27 -7.54 -2.79 -0.55
CA PRO A 27 -8.15 -2.30 0.69
C PRO A 27 -9.14 -1.16 0.46
N LEU A 28 -8.88 -0.26 -0.51
CA LEU A 28 -9.80 0.82 -0.82
C LEU A 28 -11.14 0.28 -1.37
N ALA A 29 -11.09 -0.62 -2.35
CA ALA A 29 -12.29 -1.22 -2.93
C ALA A 29 -13.10 -1.98 -1.88
N TRP A 30 -12.43 -2.70 -0.99
CA TRP A 30 -13.08 -3.41 0.12
C TRP A 30 -13.80 -2.47 1.08
N LEU A 31 -13.14 -1.38 1.49
CA LEU A 31 -13.75 -0.39 2.38
C LEU A 31 -14.92 0.31 1.70
N LEU A 32 -14.77 0.76 0.45
CA LEU A 32 -15.86 1.38 -0.30
C LEU A 32 -17.05 0.45 -0.47
N PHE A 33 -16.81 -0.85 -0.73
CA PHE A 33 -17.86 -1.85 -0.81
C PHE A 33 -18.67 -1.93 0.50
N ILE A 34 -17.99 -2.01 1.66
CA ILE A 34 -18.65 -2.03 2.97
C ILE A 34 -19.47 -0.76 3.20
N ILE A 35 -18.92 0.39 2.83
CA ILE A 35 -19.56 1.70 3.08
C ILE A 35 -20.81 1.86 2.21
N LEU A 36 -20.70 1.56 0.91
CA LEU A 36 -21.80 1.73 -0.04
C LEU A 36 -22.94 0.72 0.19
N THR A 37 -22.66 -0.44 0.78
CA THR A 37 -23.70 -1.45 1.09
C THR A 37 -24.50 -1.14 2.36
N LYS A 38 -24.04 -0.20 3.21
CA LYS A 38 -24.73 0.16 4.47
C LYS A 38 -25.81 1.25 4.33
N GLY A 39 -26.12 1.69 3.12
CA GLY A 39 -27.31 2.48 2.81
C GLY A 39 -27.18 3.98 3.08
N ASP A 40 -26.82 4.44 4.29
CA ASP A 40 -26.88 5.88 4.66
C ASP A 40 -25.98 6.32 5.83
N LEU A 41 -24.96 5.53 6.19
CA LEU A 41 -24.08 5.83 7.32
C LEU A 41 -22.66 6.12 6.84
N PHE A 42 -22.44 7.32 6.30
CA PHE A 42 -21.09 7.86 6.16
C PHE A 42 -20.79 8.81 7.30
N GLU A 43 -20.06 8.32 8.30
CA GLU A 43 -19.66 9.07 9.47
C GLU A 43 -18.25 9.64 9.31
N THR A 44 -17.98 10.76 9.98
CA THR A 44 -16.70 11.48 9.85
C THR A 44 -15.48 10.62 10.25
N TRP A 45 -15.65 9.67 11.17
CA TRP A 45 -14.54 8.78 11.56
C TRP A 45 -14.11 7.84 10.43
N MET A 46 -14.96 7.60 9.43
CA MET A 46 -14.69 6.67 8.32
C MET A 46 -13.66 7.21 7.33
N TYR A 47 -13.35 8.51 7.35
CA TYR A 47 -12.26 9.09 6.57
C TYR A 47 -10.89 8.51 6.96
N TYR A 48 -10.67 8.22 8.25
CA TYR A 48 -9.40 7.68 8.73
C TYR A 48 -9.06 6.32 8.11
N PRO A 49 -9.91 5.27 8.23
CA PRO A 49 -9.64 3.99 7.59
C PRO A 49 -9.60 4.07 6.07
N LEU A 50 -10.42 4.92 5.43
CA LEU A 50 -10.41 5.13 3.98
C LEU A 50 -9.10 5.74 3.43
N ILE A 51 -8.33 6.43 4.27
CA ILE A 51 -7.05 7.02 3.88
C ILE A 51 -5.89 6.15 4.36
N ILE A 52 -5.84 5.83 5.66
CA ILE A 52 -4.68 5.20 6.28
C ILE A 52 -4.49 3.77 5.78
N ILE A 53 -5.58 2.99 5.63
CA ILE A 53 -5.47 1.58 5.23
C ILE A 53 -5.01 1.46 3.76
N PRO A 54 -5.57 2.22 2.78
CA PRO A 54 -5.04 2.25 1.42
C PRO A 54 -3.61 2.80 1.31
N LEU A 55 -3.19 3.71 2.21
CA LEU A 55 -1.78 4.13 2.28
C LEU A 55 -0.86 2.99 2.73
N GLY A 56 -1.28 2.19 3.72
CA GLY A 56 -0.58 0.95 4.08
C GLY A 56 -0.46 -0.02 2.91
N GLY A 57 -1.56 -0.20 2.16
CA GLY A 57 -1.57 -0.95 0.92
C GLY A 57 -0.61 -0.38 -0.14
N SER A 58 -0.58 0.94 -0.31
CA SER A 58 0.35 1.61 -1.23
C SER A 58 1.80 1.33 -0.90
N ALA A 59 2.18 1.48 0.38
CA ALA A 59 3.53 1.22 0.86
C ALA A 59 3.92 -0.24 0.64
N GLY A 60 3.03 -1.18 0.96
CA GLY A 60 3.24 -2.60 0.71
C GLY A 60 3.36 -2.94 -0.78
N GLY A 61 2.56 -2.32 -1.65
CA GLY A 61 2.63 -2.49 -3.10
C GLY A 61 3.94 -1.97 -3.70
N ILE A 62 4.41 -0.81 -3.25
CA ILE A 62 5.74 -0.28 -3.59
C ILE A 62 6.83 -1.26 -3.16
N PHE A 63 6.78 -1.73 -1.91
CA PHE A 63 7.78 -2.66 -1.37
C PHE A 63 7.81 -3.97 -2.16
N PHE A 64 6.64 -4.53 -2.48
CA PHE A 64 6.49 -5.73 -3.31
C PHE A 64 7.14 -5.57 -4.68
N PHE A 65 6.88 -4.44 -5.36
CA PHE A 65 7.50 -4.14 -6.64
C PHE A 65 9.02 -4.04 -6.53
N LEU A 66 9.52 -3.31 -5.53
CA LEU A 66 10.96 -3.14 -5.33
C LEU A 66 11.64 -4.50 -5.06
N MET A 67 11.12 -5.29 -4.14
CA MET A 67 11.65 -6.61 -3.81
C MET A 67 11.62 -7.57 -5.01
N GLY A 68 10.44 -7.79 -5.60
CA GLY A 68 10.25 -8.86 -6.59
C GLY A 68 10.69 -8.52 -8.01
N PHE A 69 10.83 -7.24 -8.35
CA PHE A 69 11.09 -6.81 -9.73
C PHE A 69 12.31 -5.92 -9.89
N LYS A 70 12.78 -5.24 -8.84
CA LYS A 70 13.99 -4.40 -8.90
C LYS A 70 15.18 -5.04 -8.21
N TRP A 71 15.04 -5.48 -6.97
CA TRP A 71 16.15 -6.00 -6.17
C TRP A 71 16.43 -7.48 -6.46
N PHE A 72 15.39 -8.30 -6.59
CA PHE A 72 15.53 -9.74 -6.85
C PHE A 72 14.74 -10.18 -8.10
N PRO A 73 15.16 -9.78 -9.32
CA PRO A 73 14.36 -9.96 -10.53
C PRO A 73 14.34 -11.39 -11.09
N LYS A 74 15.18 -12.33 -10.63
CA LYS A 74 15.36 -13.66 -11.24
C LYS A 74 15.61 -14.77 -10.22
N GLY A 75 15.35 -16.01 -10.66
CA GLY A 75 15.69 -17.24 -9.92
C GLY A 75 14.90 -17.45 -8.64
N ASN A 76 15.40 -18.34 -7.78
CA ASN A 76 14.75 -18.72 -6.52
C ASN A 76 14.61 -17.55 -5.55
N GLN A 77 15.54 -16.57 -5.60
CA GLN A 77 15.48 -15.36 -4.79
C GLN A 77 14.23 -14.53 -5.08
N LYS A 78 13.79 -14.47 -6.34
CA LYS A 78 12.54 -13.79 -6.70
C LYS A 78 11.33 -14.42 -6.02
N LEU A 79 11.26 -15.75 -6.02
CA LEU A 79 10.15 -16.48 -5.39
C LEU A 79 10.07 -16.16 -3.89
N VAL A 80 11.21 -16.24 -3.20
CA VAL A 80 11.30 -15.90 -1.78
C VAL A 80 10.91 -14.43 -1.53
N ALA A 81 11.42 -13.52 -2.35
CA ALA A 81 11.13 -12.09 -2.24
C ALA A 81 9.63 -11.79 -2.43
N VAL A 82 8.97 -12.44 -3.38
CA VAL A 82 7.53 -12.32 -3.62
C VAL A 82 6.73 -12.85 -2.43
N ILE A 83 7.04 -14.05 -1.93
CA ILE A 83 6.34 -14.64 -0.77
C ILE A 83 6.49 -13.73 0.47
N PHE A 84 7.72 -13.31 0.77
CA PHE A 84 8.00 -12.43 1.90
C PHE A 84 7.26 -11.08 1.78
N SER A 85 7.29 -10.49 0.59
CA SER A 85 6.60 -9.21 0.34
C SER A 85 5.10 -9.32 0.45
N THR A 86 4.50 -10.45 0.04
CA THR A 86 3.06 -10.71 0.24
C THR A 86 2.70 -10.72 1.72
N ILE A 87 3.50 -11.39 2.57
CA ILE A 87 3.27 -11.41 4.02
C ILE A 87 3.37 -9.98 4.57
N LEU A 88 4.42 -9.24 4.21
CA LEU A 88 4.58 -7.85 4.64
C LEU A 88 3.47 -6.92 4.15
N TYR A 89 2.90 -7.16 2.97
CA TYR A 89 1.75 -6.39 2.46
C TYR A 89 0.54 -6.53 3.39
N PHE A 90 0.20 -7.75 3.80
CA PHE A 90 -0.89 -7.98 4.75
C PHE A 90 -0.58 -7.40 6.14
N VAL A 91 0.67 -7.49 6.61
CA VAL A 91 1.09 -6.85 7.87
C VAL A 91 0.96 -5.32 7.79
N ALA A 92 1.36 -4.70 6.69
CA ALA A 92 1.26 -3.25 6.50
C ALA A 92 -0.20 -2.78 6.50
N ILE A 93 -1.10 -3.50 5.82
CA ILE A 93 -2.54 -3.24 5.87
C ILE A 93 -3.08 -3.41 7.29
N TRP A 94 -2.69 -4.50 7.97
CA TRP A 94 -3.18 -4.79 9.31
C TRP A 94 -2.76 -3.73 10.33
N ILE A 95 -1.49 -3.32 10.35
CA ILE A 95 -1.00 -2.24 11.23
C ILE A 95 -1.73 -0.93 10.91
N SER A 96 -1.96 -0.64 9.63
CA SER A 96 -2.69 0.56 9.20
C SER A 96 -4.14 0.54 9.67
N ALA A 97 -4.79 -0.65 9.65
CA ALA A 97 -6.13 -0.82 10.18
C ALA A 97 -6.16 -0.63 11.70
N VAL A 98 -5.25 -1.27 12.43
CA VAL A 98 -5.10 -1.10 13.89
C VAL A 98 -4.94 0.39 14.22
N MET A 99 -4.04 1.09 13.51
CA MET A 99 -3.82 2.52 13.71
C MET A 99 -5.06 3.35 13.41
N ALA A 100 -5.72 3.13 12.26
CA ALA A 100 -6.89 3.90 11.86
C ALA A 100 -8.04 3.76 12.87
N PHE A 101 -8.33 2.53 13.30
CA PHE A 101 -9.40 2.26 14.25
C PHE A 101 -9.02 2.66 15.69
N ALA A 102 -7.75 2.55 16.08
CA ALA A 102 -7.30 3.02 17.39
C ALA A 102 -7.41 4.54 17.52
N VAL A 103 -7.02 5.28 16.47
CA VAL A 103 -7.12 6.76 16.45
C VAL A 103 -8.57 7.23 16.53
N THR A 104 -9.51 6.48 15.94
CA THR A 104 -10.93 6.82 15.99
C THR A 104 -11.66 6.26 17.20
N GLY A 105 -11.02 5.43 18.03
CA GLY A 105 -11.67 4.76 19.18
C GLY A 105 -12.57 3.57 18.82
N HIS A 106 -12.44 3.03 17.60
CA HIS A 106 -13.25 1.93 17.05
C HIS A 106 -12.50 0.58 17.00
N TRP A 107 -11.44 0.41 17.80
CA TRP A 107 -10.59 -0.81 17.79
C TRP A 107 -11.09 -1.94 18.72
N ASN A 108 -12.16 -1.71 19.47
CA ASN A 108 -12.59 -2.59 20.57
C ASN A 108 -13.67 -3.58 20.14
#